data_AF-A0AAW1X3S2-F1
#
_entry.id   AF-A0AAW1X3S2-F1
#
_cell.length_a   1.000
_cell.length_b   1.000
_cell.length_c   1.000
_cell.angle_alpha   90.00
_cell.angle_beta   90.00
_cell.angle_gamma   90.00
#
_symmetry.space_group_name_H-M   'P 1'
#
loop_
_entity.id
_entity.type
_entity.pdbx_description
1 polymer ?
#
loop_
_entity_poly.entity_id
_entity_poly.type
_entity_poly.pdbx_seq_one_letter_code
_entity_poly.pdbx_strand_id
1 'polypeptide(L)'
;MEMNEGWDWDEADKAIKRLAALTKEKMKQLEDDSSLPFECAICKRPFTIPVVTACKHYFCKHCARKQHVNNKKCFECGKPTKGLFRAAINLQIKMTKEEKVNISKRMFDEDEDSKANVWNLWKASKKQRVDEDEQDKNICSGRVVLNL
;
A
#
# COMPACT_ATOMS: atom_id res chain seq x y z
N MET A 1 -16.56 -43.00 14.36
CA MET A 1 -15.67 -42.84 13.18
C MET A 1 -15.20 -41.39 13.25
N GLU A 2 -14.10 -41.16 13.96
CA GLU A 2 -13.63 -39.80 14.26
C GLU A 2 -12.91 -39.23 13.03
N MET A 3 -13.32 -38.01 12.67
CA MET A 3 -12.83 -37.26 11.52
C MET A 3 -11.46 -36.65 11.86
N ASN A 4 -10.42 -37.06 11.13
CA ASN A 4 -9.18 -36.32 11.06
C ASN A 4 -9.28 -35.30 9.93
N GLU A 5 -9.85 -34.12 10.20
CA GLU A 5 -9.63 -32.94 9.35
C GLU A 5 -8.41 -32.18 9.90
N GLY A 6 -7.25 -32.80 9.75
CA GLY A 6 -5.97 -32.17 10.07
C GLY A 6 -5.65 -31.12 9.00
N TRP A 7 -5.45 -29.87 9.43
CA TRP A 7 -4.88 -28.84 8.58
C TRP A 7 -3.47 -29.27 8.14
N ASP A 8 -3.29 -29.50 6.83
CA ASP A 8 -1.99 -29.80 6.23
C ASP A 8 -1.21 -28.50 6.01
N TRP A 9 -0.37 -28.18 6.99
CA TRP A 9 0.52 -27.01 6.95
C TRP A 9 1.54 -27.08 5.81
N ASP A 10 1.93 -28.27 5.35
CA ASP A 10 2.90 -28.43 4.25
C ASP A 10 2.28 -28.04 2.90
N GLU A 11 1.00 -28.35 2.71
CA GLU A 11 0.26 -27.93 1.52
C GLU A 11 0.00 -26.42 1.52
N ALA A 12 -0.30 -25.85 2.68
CA ALA A 12 -0.44 -24.40 2.87
C ALA A 12 0.88 -23.66 2.56
N ASP A 13 2.02 -24.13 3.07
CA ASP A 13 3.33 -23.53 2.83
C ASP A 13 3.75 -23.60 1.36
N LYS A 14 3.47 -24.72 0.69
CA LYS A 14 3.70 -24.84 -0.76
C LYS A 14 2.82 -23.87 -1.55
N ALA A 15 1.56 -23.68 -1.16
CA ALA A 15 0.68 -22.70 -1.78
C ALA A 15 1.19 -21.26 -1.59
N ILE A 16 1.59 -20.90 -0.36
CA ILE A 16 2.16 -19.58 -0.04
C ILE A 16 3.43 -19.31 -0.88
N LYS A 17 4.32 -20.30 -1.01
CA LYS A 17 5.55 -20.15 -1.80
C LYS A 17 5.28 -19.91 -3.29
N ARG A 18 4.28 -20.58 -3.86
CA ARG A 18 3.85 -20.36 -5.25
C ARG A 18 3.24 -18.97 -5.44
N LEU A 19 2.41 -18.52 -4.50
CA LEU A 19 1.84 -17.16 -4.52
C LEU A 19 2.94 -16.09 -4.41
N ALA A 20 3.95 -16.30 -3.55
CA ALA A 20 5.09 -15.40 -3.42
C ALA A 20 5.95 -15.32 -4.70
N ALA A 21 6.10 -16.42 -5.45
CA ALA A 21 6.79 -16.41 -6.73
C ALA A 21 6.02 -15.60 -7.78
N LEU A 22 4.70 -15.80 -7.87
CA LEU A 22 3.82 -15.04 -8.77
C LEU A 22 3.83 -13.53 -8.47
N THR A 23 3.82 -13.14 -7.18
CA THR A 23 3.92 -11.73 -6.79
C THR A 23 5.29 -11.13 -7.11
N LYS A 24 6.38 -11.89 -6.97
CA LYS A 24 7.74 -11.46 -7.32
C LYS A 24 7.88 -11.18 -8.83
N GLU A 25 7.35 -12.05 -9.68
CA GLU A 25 7.34 -11.84 -11.13
C GLU A 25 6.50 -10.62 -11.52
N LYS A 26 5.33 -10.48 -10.89
CA LYS A 26 4.46 -9.32 -11.09
C LYS A 26 5.17 -8.02 -10.71
N MET A 27 5.89 -8.00 -9.58
CA MET A 27 6.65 -6.83 -9.12
C MET A 27 7.77 -6.45 -10.09
N LYS A 28 8.51 -7.44 -10.63
CA LYS A 28 9.56 -7.20 -11.62
C LYS A 28 9.03 -6.56 -12.91
N GLN A 29 7.82 -6.94 -13.35
CA GLN A 29 7.17 -6.29 -14.50
C GLN A 29 6.79 -4.82 -14.24
N LEU A 30 6.63 -4.39 -12.99
CA LEU A 30 6.29 -3.00 -12.65
C LEU A 30 7.53 -2.09 -12.59
N GLU A 31 8.73 -2.66 -12.46
CA GLU A 31 9.99 -1.91 -12.42
C GLU A 31 10.47 -1.45 -13.80
N ASP A 32 10.14 -2.20 -14.86
CA ASP A 32 10.58 -1.93 -16.24
C ASP A 32 9.87 -0.73 -16.93
N ASP A 33 8.76 -0.21 -16.37
CA ASP A 33 8.21 1.11 -16.72
C ASP A 33 9.07 2.23 -16.08
N SER A 34 10.35 2.25 -16.41
CA SER A 34 11.43 3.01 -15.76
C SER A 34 11.46 4.51 -16.12
N SER A 35 10.56 5.00 -16.98
CA SER A 35 10.40 6.43 -17.29
C SER A 35 8.96 6.90 -17.04
N LEU A 36 8.58 6.96 -15.77
CA LEU A 36 7.28 7.49 -15.36
C LEU A 36 7.42 8.99 -15.07
N PRO A 37 6.58 9.85 -15.66
CA PRO A 37 6.64 11.29 -15.40
C PRO A 37 6.23 11.61 -13.95
N PHE A 38 6.82 12.65 -13.36
CA PHE A 38 6.53 13.12 -12.00
C PHE A 38 5.41 14.16 -11.93
N GLU A 39 5.12 14.81 -13.06
CA GLU A 39 4.14 15.89 -13.16
C GLU A 39 3.00 15.55 -14.12
N CYS A 40 1.81 16.06 -13.82
CA CYS A 40 0.66 15.92 -14.70
C CYS A 40 0.76 16.88 -15.90
N ALA A 41 0.68 16.36 -17.12
CA ALA A 41 0.75 17.18 -18.34
C ALA A 41 -0.34 18.27 -18.48
N ILE A 42 -1.47 18.12 -17.77
CA ILE A 42 -2.57 19.10 -17.82
C ILE A 42 -2.36 20.24 -16.81
N CYS A 43 -2.00 19.92 -15.56
CA CYS A 43 -1.91 20.92 -14.49
C CYS A 43 -0.49 21.27 -14.06
N LYS A 44 0.53 20.60 -14.64
CA LYS A 44 1.98 20.79 -14.37
C LYS A 44 2.31 20.79 -12.87
N ARG A 45 1.60 19.96 -12.12
CA ARG A 45 1.73 19.77 -10.69
C ARG A 45 2.01 18.30 -10.40
N PRO A 46 2.61 17.98 -9.23
CA PRO A 46 2.76 16.60 -8.80
C PRO A 46 1.39 15.90 -8.75
N PHE A 47 1.39 14.61 -9.05
CA PHE A 47 0.15 13.83 -9.08
C PHE A 47 -0.44 13.65 -7.68
N THR A 48 -1.73 13.96 -7.51
CA THR A 48 -2.46 13.63 -6.27
C THR A 48 -3.01 12.21 -6.32
N ILE A 49 -3.76 11.90 -7.38
CA ILE A 49 -4.29 10.58 -7.68
C ILE A 49 -4.01 10.32 -9.16
N PRO A 50 -2.89 9.65 -9.49
CA PRO A 50 -2.52 9.41 -10.88
C PRO A 50 -3.40 8.32 -11.50
N VAL A 51 -3.80 8.56 -12.74
CA VAL A 51 -4.51 7.62 -13.60
C VAL A 51 -3.77 7.45 -14.91
N VAL A 52 -3.77 6.23 -15.44
CA VAL A 52 -3.20 5.87 -16.73
C VAL A 52 -4.32 5.64 -17.74
N THR A 53 -4.18 6.24 -18.90
CA THR A 53 -5.09 6.06 -20.04
C THR A 53 -4.72 4.83 -20.85
N ALA A 54 -5.61 4.37 -21.74
CA ALA A 54 -5.30 3.27 -22.66
C ALA A 54 -4.07 3.54 -23.58
N CYS A 55 -3.74 4.81 -23.81
CA CYS A 55 -2.57 5.23 -24.58
C CYS A 55 -1.30 5.43 -23.72
N LYS A 56 -1.31 4.96 -22.46
CA LYS A 56 -0.20 5.04 -21.49
C LYS A 56 0.23 6.47 -21.09
N HIS A 57 -0.63 7.47 -21.25
CA HIS A 57 -0.41 8.82 -20.69
C HIS A 57 -0.98 8.94 -19.27
N TYR A 58 -0.30 9.71 -18.43
CA TYR A 58 -0.55 9.85 -16.99
C TYR A 58 -1.15 11.21 -16.63
N PHE A 59 -2.24 11.21 -15.87
CA PHE A 59 -2.93 12.44 -15.45
C PHE A 59 -3.43 12.34 -14.01
N CYS A 60 -3.75 13.47 -13.38
CA CYS A 60 -4.55 13.46 -12.16
C CYS A 60 -5.99 13.03 -12.46
N LYS A 61 -6.62 12.23 -11.58
CA LYS A 61 -8.04 11.80 -11.69
C LYS A 61 -8.99 12.97 -12.03
N HIS A 62 -8.76 14.11 -11.39
CA HIS A 62 -9.58 15.32 -11.58
C HIS A 62 -9.34 15.96 -12.95
N CYS A 63 -8.08 16.00 -13.41
CA CYS A 63 -7.70 16.55 -14.70
C CYS A 63 -8.20 15.68 -15.86
N ALA A 64 -8.05 14.35 -15.74
CA ALA A 64 -8.53 13.40 -16.73
C ALA A 64 -10.07 13.51 -16.91
N ARG A 65 -10.82 13.59 -15.81
CA ARG A 65 -12.26 13.79 -15.84
C ARG A 65 -12.66 15.12 -16.49
N LYS A 66 -12.05 16.23 -16.07
CA LYS A 66 -12.32 17.56 -16.65
C LYS A 66 -12.03 17.59 -18.16
N GLN A 67 -10.89 17.02 -18.55
CA GLN A 67 -10.53 16.93 -19.96
C GLN A 67 -11.55 16.09 -20.73
N HIS A 68 -11.95 14.91 -20.23
CA HIS A 68 -12.89 14.04 -20.94
C HIS A 68 -14.26 14.69 -21.18
N VAL A 69 -14.72 15.53 -20.24
CA VAL A 69 -15.96 16.31 -20.39
C VAL A 69 -15.81 17.36 -21.52
N ASN A 70 -14.69 18.08 -21.55
CA ASN A 70 -14.45 19.12 -22.55
C ASN A 70 -14.09 18.54 -23.94
N ASN A 71 -13.25 17.51 -23.96
CA ASN A 71 -12.74 16.83 -25.14
C ASN A 71 -12.49 15.35 -24.83
N LYS A 72 -13.20 14.47 -25.55
CA LYS A 72 -13.12 13.01 -25.37
C LYS A 72 -11.77 12.39 -25.82
N LYS A 73 -10.80 13.22 -26.24
CA LYS A 73 -9.46 12.84 -26.67
C LYS A 73 -8.42 13.00 -25.56
N CYS A 74 -7.34 12.24 -25.65
CA CYS A 74 -6.17 12.36 -24.78
C CYS A 74 -5.48 13.70 -25.02
N PHE A 75 -5.02 14.34 -23.95
CA PHE A 75 -4.39 15.66 -24.01
C PHE A 75 -3.04 15.64 -24.75
N GLU A 76 -2.26 14.56 -24.62
CA GLU A 76 -0.91 14.48 -25.20
C GLU A 76 -0.92 13.97 -26.65
N CYS A 77 -1.64 12.89 -26.93
CA CYS A 77 -1.61 12.24 -28.25
C CYS A 77 -2.89 12.38 -29.08
N GLY A 78 -3.93 13.01 -28.55
CA GLY A 78 -5.20 13.21 -29.26
C GLY A 78 -6.03 11.94 -29.50
N LYS A 79 -5.60 10.76 -29.04
CA LYS A 79 -6.35 9.49 -29.19
C LYS A 79 -7.64 9.51 -28.35
N PRO A 80 -8.75 8.90 -28.82
CA PRO A 80 -10.00 8.85 -28.05
C PRO A 80 -9.81 8.02 -26.78
N THR A 81 -10.12 8.62 -25.62
CA THR A 81 -9.94 7.97 -24.30
C THR A 81 -11.06 6.99 -23.97
N LYS A 82 -12.22 7.11 -24.62
CA LYS A 82 -13.41 6.26 -24.41
C LYS A 82 -13.84 6.13 -22.93
N GLY A 83 -13.45 7.08 -22.07
CA GLY A 83 -13.73 7.05 -20.63
C GLY A 83 -12.94 6.00 -19.84
N LEU A 84 -11.98 5.32 -20.46
CA LEU A 84 -11.19 4.26 -19.84
C LEU A 84 -9.94 4.85 -19.16
N PHE A 85 -10.05 5.03 -17.84
CA PHE A 85 -8.95 5.48 -16.98
C PHE A 85 -8.69 4.41 -15.92
N ARG A 86 -7.46 3.87 -15.86
CA ARG A 86 -7.04 2.92 -14.81
C ARG A 86 -6.24 3.67 -13.74
N ALA A 87 -6.30 3.22 -12.49
CA ALA A 87 -5.46 3.79 -11.44
C ALA A 87 -3.99 3.42 -11.67
N ALA A 88 -3.08 4.39 -11.58
CA ALA A 88 -1.64 4.17 -11.74
C ALA A 88 -1.00 3.93 -10.36
N ILE A 89 -1.31 2.79 -9.75
CA ILE A 89 -0.83 2.42 -8.41
C ILE A 89 0.71 2.43 -8.36
N ASN A 90 1.37 1.99 -9.44
CA ASN A 90 2.83 1.97 -9.55
C ASN A 90 3.46 3.36 -9.38
N LEU A 91 2.80 4.40 -9.91
CA LEU A 91 3.27 5.77 -9.83
C LEU A 91 3.16 6.30 -8.40
N GLN A 92 2.07 5.99 -7.70
CA GLN A 92 1.92 6.29 -6.27
C GLN A 92 2.97 5.60 -5.41
N ILE A 93 3.30 4.34 -5.70
CA ILE A 93 4.34 3.61 -4.97
C ILE A 93 5.72 4.25 -5.18
N LYS A 94 6.06 4.69 -6.41
CA LYS A 94 7.34 5.37 -6.67
C LYS A 94 7.42 6.72 -5.94
N MET A 95 6.37 7.55 -6.01
CA MET A 95 6.33 8.85 -5.32
C MET A 95 6.51 8.70 -3.79
N THR A 96 5.85 7.71 -3.18
CA THR A 96 5.96 7.48 -1.72
C THR A 96 7.29 6.84 -1.31
N LYS A 97 7.91 6.03 -2.17
CA LYS A 97 9.27 5.51 -1.94
C LYS A 97 10.29 6.63 -1.94
N GLU A 98 10.21 7.56 -2.89
CA GLU A 98 11.09 8.74 -2.93
C GLU A 98 10.92 9.61 -1.69
N GLU A 99 9.69 9.80 -1.22
CA GLU A 99 9.43 10.53 0.02
C GLU A 99 10.05 9.84 1.25
N LYS A 100 9.90 8.51 1.36
CA LYS A 100 10.52 7.72 2.45
C LYS A 100 12.04 7.69 2.39
N VAL A 101 12.63 7.61 1.20
CA VAL A 101 14.09 7.67 1.01
C VAL A 101 14.61 9.05 1.39
N ASN A 102 13.92 10.13 1.03
CA ASN A 102 14.30 11.49 1.40
C ASN A 102 14.18 11.72 2.92
N ILE A 103 13.13 11.19 3.56
CA ILE A 103 12.99 11.21 5.03
C ILE A 103 14.13 10.41 5.67
N SER A 104 14.39 9.18 5.22
CA SER A 104 15.48 8.36 5.74
C SER A 104 16.83 9.05 5.55
N LYS A 105 17.08 9.72 4.43
CA LYS A 105 18.34 10.43 4.19
C LYS A 105 18.53 11.59 5.17
N ARG A 106 17.48 12.38 5.43
CA ARG A 106 17.53 13.44 6.45
C ARG A 106 17.75 12.90 7.87
N MET A 107 17.28 11.69 8.17
CA MET A 107 17.48 11.06 9.49
C MET A 107 18.88 10.43 9.68
N PHE A 108 19.71 10.35 8.63
CA PHE A 108 21.06 9.79 8.71
C PHE A 108 22.17 10.84 8.81
N ASP A 109 21.81 12.13 8.78
CA ASP A 109 22.72 13.27 9.00
C ASP A 109 22.64 13.84 10.44
N GLU A 110 21.95 13.17 11.38
CA GLU A 110 21.95 13.51 12.81
C GLU A 110 22.66 12.43 13.63
N ASP A 111 23.58 12.91 14.47
CA ASP A 111 24.67 12.19 15.12
C ASP A 111 24.29 10.92 15.90
N GLU A 112 25.26 10.02 16.02
CA GLU A 112 25.16 8.62 16.47
C GLU A 112 24.62 8.40 17.90
N ASP A 113 24.43 9.45 18.70
CA ASP A 113 24.06 9.39 20.12
C ASP A 113 22.54 9.30 20.41
N SER A 114 21.66 9.61 19.45
CA SER A 114 20.21 9.69 19.70
C SER A 114 19.44 8.36 19.52
N LYS A 115 20.04 7.33 18.92
CA LYS A 115 19.39 6.02 18.67
C LYS A 115 19.08 5.23 19.96
N ALA A 116 19.78 5.52 21.04
CA ALA A 116 19.51 4.91 22.36
C ALA A 116 18.22 5.46 22.99
N ASN A 117 17.92 6.76 22.82
CA ASN A 117 16.82 7.41 23.51
C ASN A 117 15.44 6.97 22.99
N VAL A 118 15.28 6.82 21.66
CA VAL A 118 14.00 6.38 21.05
C VAL A 118 13.68 4.92 21.38
N TRP A 119 14.69 4.04 21.36
CA TRP A 119 14.50 2.62 21.71
C TRP A 119 14.23 2.43 23.21
N ASN A 120 14.88 3.22 24.07
CA ASN A 120 14.63 3.21 25.51
C ASN A 120 13.23 3.76 25.86
N LEU A 121 12.74 4.80 25.17
CA LEU A 121 11.37 5.31 25.32
C LEU A 121 10.31 4.29 24.91
N TRP A 122 10.51 3.60 23.77
CA TRP A 122 9.61 2.51 23.35
C TRP A 122 9.61 1.35 24.35
N LYS A 123 10.78 1.00 24.90
CA LYS A 123 10.90 -0.02 25.95
C LYS A 123 10.27 0.40 27.28
N ALA A 124 10.43 1.66 27.70
CA ALA A 124 9.83 2.18 28.92
C ALA A 124 8.30 2.15 28.85
N SER A 125 7.73 2.48 27.68
CA SER A 125 6.28 2.41 27.45
C SER A 125 5.71 0.99 27.48
N LYS A 126 6.55 -0.03 27.23
CA LYS A 126 6.13 -1.45 27.24
C LYS A 126 6.23 -2.12 28.62
N LYS A 127 6.81 -1.44 29.62
CA LYS A 127 6.99 -1.97 30.99
C LYS A 127 5.80 -1.68 31.94
N GLN A 128 4.71 -1.10 31.45
CA GLN A 128 3.48 -0.87 32.24
C GLN A 128 2.30 -1.78 31.86
N ARG A 129 2.51 -2.88 31.12
CA ARG A 129 1.43 -3.79 30.72
C ARG A 129 1.82 -5.27 30.83
N VAL A 130 2.22 -5.67 32.03
CA VAL A 130 2.29 -7.07 32.47
C VAL A 130 1.71 -7.05 33.88
N ASP A 131 0.40 -7.29 34.03
CA ASP A 131 -0.31 -7.69 35.27
C ASP A 131 -1.85 -7.85 35.07
N GLU A 132 -2.38 -8.04 33.85
CA GLU A 132 -3.82 -8.30 33.62
C GLU A 132 -4.11 -9.52 32.70
N ASP A 133 -3.18 -10.48 32.61
CA ASP A 133 -3.36 -11.71 31.82
C ASP A 133 -3.96 -12.88 32.64
N GLU A 134 -4.98 -12.61 33.46
CA GLU A 134 -5.73 -13.68 34.15
C GLU A 134 -7.25 -13.41 34.24
N GLN A 135 -7.88 -13.02 33.12
CA GLN A 135 -9.34 -13.03 33.01
C GLN A 135 -9.93 -13.30 31.61
N ASP A 136 -9.16 -13.83 30.66
CA ASP A 136 -9.70 -14.28 29.35
C ASP A 136 -9.96 -15.81 29.32
N LYS A 137 -10.63 -16.32 30.36
CA LYS A 137 -11.17 -17.69 30.36
C LYS A 137 -12.71 -17.78 30.37
N ASN A 138 -13.44 -16.66 30.28
CA ASN A 138 -14.91 -16.73 30.35
C ASN A 138 -15.70 -16.03 29.24
N ILE A 139 -15.07 -15.66 28.13
CA ILE A 139 -15.77 -15.24 26.91
C ILE A 139 -15.81 -16.43 25.92
N CYS A 140 -16.29 -17.57 26.39
CA CYS A 140 -16.67 -18.67 25.49
C CYS A 140 -17.84 -19.53 26.01
N SER A 141 -18.62 -19.04 26.98
CA SER A 141 -19.94 -19.63 27.23
C SER A 141 -20.99 -18.54 27.42
N GLY A 142 -21.87 -18.42 26.44
CA GLY A 142 -22.92 -17.42 26.41
C GLY A 142 -23.90 -17.60 27.56
N ARG A 143 -24.22 -16.49 28.24
CA ARG A 143 -25.50 -16.31 28.91
C ARG A 143 -25.84 -14.82 28.92
N VAL A 144 -26.74 -14.43 28.02
CA VAL A 144 -27.37 -13.11 28.04
C VAL A 144 -28.36 -13.12 29.22
N VAL A 145 -28.12 -12.27 30.22
CA VAL A 145 -29.15 -11.87 31.19
C VAL A 145 -29.52 -10.42 30.92
N LEU A 146 -30.68 -10.25 30.31
CA LEU A 146 -31.43 -8.99 30.26
C LEU A 146 -31.91 -8.71 31.68
N ASN A 147 -31.49 -7.58 32.26
CA ASN A 147 -32.06 -7.09 33.52
C ASN A 147 -33.27 -6.21 33.20
N LEU A 148 -34.41 -6.57 33.82
CA LEU A 148 -35.52 -5.67 34.16
C LEU A 148 -35.12 -4.80 35.35
#